data_AF-A0A963R666-F1
#
_entry.id   AF-A0A963R666-F1
#
_cell.length_a   1.000
_cell.length_b   1.000
_cell.length_c   1.000
_cell.angle_alpha   90.00
_cell.angle_beta   90.00
_cell.angle_gamma   90.00
#
_symmetry.space_group_name_H-M   'P 1'
#
loop_
_entity.id
_entity.type
_entity.pdbx_description
1 polymer ?
#
loop_
_entity_poly.entity_id
_entity_poly.type
_entity_poly.pdbx_seq_one_letter_code
_entity_poly.pdbx_strand_id
1 'polypeptide(L)'
;MTDYVLRAETAHFNLSSYGWAKFCQHAHAMAAGYPDGDASRGPKLYFYSLAIELGLKAAIFAKSPLPATKVELKNLGHNLVALLDRFEQDWGLAALGAEERAHVDRVNDYFRRKGLEYFTGEMLEAIMKGWRDLPDPQELQGVAASINAFLASHDYFIDA
;
A
#
# COMPACT_ATOMS: atom_id res chain seq x y z
N MET A 1 -4.51 -5.55 -46.93
CA MET A 1 -4.43 -5.74 -45.47
C MET A 1 -4.22 -4.37 -44.87
N THR A 2 -5.14 -3.91 -44.03
CA THR A 2 -5.05 -2.59 -43.40
C THR A 2 -4.42 -2.78 -42.02
N ASP A 3 -3.24 -2.22 -41.81
CA ASP A 3 -2.56 -2.26 -40.52
C ASP A 3 -3.28 -1.32 -39.55
N TYR A 4 -3.85 -1.88 -38.49
CA TYR A 4 -4.39 -1.12 -37.37
C TYR A 4 -3.27 -0.84 -36.37
N VAL A 5 -2.89 0.43 -36.22
CA VAL A 5 -1.94 0.88 -35.19
C VAL A 5 -2.73 1.31 -33.96
N LEU A 6 -2.65 0.52 -32.89
CA LEU A 6 -3.18 0.89 -31.57
C LEU A 6 -2.32 2.01 -30.97
N ARG A 7 -2.90 3.20 -30.84
CA ARG A 7 -2.32 4.29 -30.06
C ARG A 7 -2.92 4.25 -28.66
N ALA A 8 -2.14 3.79 -27.68
CA ALA A 8 -2.52 3.91 -26.28
C ALA A 8 -2.36 5.38 -25.84
N GLU A 9 -3.45 5.99 -25.39
CA GLU A 9 -3.42 7.31 -24.76
C GLU A 9 -3.31 7.15 -23.24
N THR A 10 -2.46 7.97 -22.61
CA THR A 10 -2.32 7.99 -21.16
C THR A 10 -3.56 8.60 -20.53
N ALA A 11 -4.41 7.78 -19.90
CA ALA A 11 -5.50 8.29 -19.09
C ALA A 11 -4.97 8.87 -17.75
N HIS A 12 -5.45 10.06 -17.38
CA HIS A 12 -5.18 10.65 -16.08
C HIS A 12 -6.39 10.48 -15.18
N PHE A 13 -6.31 9.55 -14.24
CA PHE A 13 -7.35 9.32 -13.24
C PHE A 13 -7.08 10.17 -12.00
N ASN A 14 -7.97 11.13 -11.72
CA ASN A 14 -7.98 11.84 -10.46
C ASN A 14 -8.75 11.02 -9.44
N LEU A 15 -8.03 10.23 -8.65
CA LEU A 15 -8.65 9.46 -7.57
C LEU A 15 -9.08 10.41 -6.44
N SER A 16 -10.29 10.20 -5.95
CA SER A 16 -10.79 10.74 -4.69
C SER A 16 -10.28 9.89 -3.52
N SER A 17 -10.44 10.38 -2.29
CA SER A 17 -10.19 9.57 -1.08
C SER A 17 -10.97 8.26 -1.11
N TYR A 18 -12.24 8.30 -1.56
CA TYR A 18 -13.06 7.11 -1.79
C TYR A 18 -12.43 6.14 -2.80
N GLY A 19 -11.95 6.67 -3.95
CA GLY A 19 -11.28 5.83 -4.95
C GLY A 19 -10.08 5.09 -4.37
N TRP A 20 -9.24 5.78 -3.59
CA TRP A 20 -8.12 5.14 -2.90
C TRP A 20 -8.57 4.12 -1.84
N ALA A 21 -9.61 4.40 -1.07
CA ALA A 21 -10.15 3.46 -0.09
C ALA A 21 -10.69 2.18 -0.75
N LYS A 22 -11.40 2.28 -1.88
CA LYS A 22 -11.86 1.09 -2.64
C LYS A 22 -10.69 0.29 -3.21
N PHE A 23 -9.66 0.95 -3.74
CA PHE A 23 -8.47 0.24 -4.20
C PHE A 23 -7.67 -0.41 -3.05
N CYS A 24 -7.65 0.19 -1.86
CA CYS A 24 -7.09 -0.41 -0.65
C CYS A 24 -7.79 -1.74 -0.33
N GLN A 25 -9.13 -1.77 -0.32
CA GLN A 25 -9.92 -3.00 -0.13
C GLN A 25 -9.61 -4.05 -1.20
N HIS A 26 -9.58 -3.64 -2.48
CA HIS A 26 -9.29 -4.55 -3.57
C HIS A 26 -7.88 -5.13 -3.45
N ALA A 27 -6.88 -4.32 -3.12
CA ALA A 27 -5.50 -4.78 -2.91
C ALA A 27 -5.42 -5.77 -1.75
N HIS A 28 -6.09 -5.47 -0.63
CA HIS A 28 -6.17 -6.39 0.50
C HIS A 28 -6.83 -7.73 0.11
N ALA A 29 -7.96 -7.69 -0.60
CA ALA A 29 -8.66 -8.89 -1.06
C ALA A 29 -7.82 -9.70 -2.08
N MET A 30 -7.10 -9.02 -2.97
CA MET A 30 -6.17 -9.67 -3.91
C MET A 30 -5.04 -10.40 -3.15
N ALA A 31 -4.43 -9.77 -2.15
CA ALA A 31 -3.41 -10.40 -1.31
C ALA A 31 -3.95 -11.66 -0.61
N ALA A 32 -5.14 -11.57 -0.01
CA ALA A 32 -5.79 -12.67 0.67
C ALA A 32 -6.18 -13.82 -0.27
N GLY A 33 -6.44 -13.53 -1.56
CA GLY A 33 -6.77 -14.53 -2.57
C GLY A 33 -5.61 -15.41 -3.03
N TYR A 34 -4.35 -15.01 -2.76
CA TYR A 34 -3.20 -15.85 -3.08
C TYR A 34 -3.11 -17.05 -2.12
N PRO A 35 -2.76 -18.26 -2.61
CA PRO A 35 -2.58 -19.42 -1.75
C PRO A 35 -1.40 -19.21 -0.80
N ASP A 36 -1.40 -19.91 0.33
CA ASP A 36 -0.24 -19.90 1.23
C ASP A 36 0.96 -20.64 0.62
N GLY A 37 2.16 -20.22 1.03
CA GLY A 37 3.43 -20.77 0.57
C GLY A 37 4.37 -19.74 -0.05
N ASP A 38 5.62 -20.13 -0.22
CA ASP A 38 6.71 -19.23 -0.61
C ASP A 38 6.51 -18.59 -1.99
N ALA A 39 5.92 -19.32 -2.94
CA ALA A 39 5.66 -18.82 -4.28
C ALA A 39 4.72 -17.59 -4.30
N SER A 40 3.82 -17.50 -3.32
CA SER A 40 2.88 -16.38 -3.17
C SER A 40 3.42 -15.26 -2.28
N ARG A 41 4.54 -15.46 -1.59
CA ARG A 41 5.05 -14.53 -0.57
C ARG A 41 5.29 -13.14 -1.14
N GLY A 42 5.99 -13.05 -2.27
CA GLY A 42 6.26 -11.77 -2.96
C GLY A 42 4.99 -11.01 -3.33
N PRO A 43 4.05 -11.62 -4.10
CA PRO A 43 2.76 -10.99 -4.41
C PRO A 43 1.96 -10.57 -3.16
N LYS A 44 1.91 -11.40 -2.11
CA LYS A 44 1.21 -11.04 -0.86
C LYS A 44 1.84 -9.82 -0.19
N LEU A 45 3.17 -9.78 -0.06
CA LEU A 45 3.88 -8.62 0.48
C LEU A 45 3.57 -7.36 -0.33
N TYR A 46 3.62 -7.46 -1.67
CA TYR A 46 3.30 -6.35 -2.55
C TYR A 46 1.88 -5.82 -2.32
N PHE A 47 0.87 -6.69 -2.40
CA PHE A 47 -0.52 -6.25 -2.34
C PHE A 47 -0.93 -5.77 -0.95
N TYR A 48 -0.38 -6.34 0.14
CA TYR A 48 -0.59 -5.78 1.48
C TYR A 48 0.10 -4.43 1.65
N SER A 49 1.35 -4.26 1.19
CA SER A 49 2.01 -2.94 1.19
C SER A 49 1.24 -1.89 0.38
N LEU A 50 0.72 -2.28 -0.79
CA LEU A 50 -0.11 -1.41 -1.62
C LEU A 50 -1.42 -1.04 -0.92
N ALA A 51 -2.08 -2.00 -0.25
CA ALA A 51 -3.27 -1.73 0.54
C ALA A 51 -2.97 -0.69 1.63
N ILE A 52 -1.88 -0.86 2.40
CA ILE A 52 -1.45 0.08 3.43
C ILE A 52 -1.23 1.48 2.84
N GLU A 53 -0.46 1.58 1.74
CA GLU A 53 -0.19 2.87 1.08
C GLU A 53 -1.47 3.60 0.68
N LEU A 54 -2.36 2.89 -0.02
CA LEU A 54 -3.61 3.46 -0.53
C LEU A 54 -4.53 3.89 0.61
N GLY A 55 -4.60 3.10 1.67
CA GLY A 55 -5.44 3.43 2.83
C GLY A 55 -4.93 4.67 3.57
N LEU A 56 -3.62 4.78 3.78
CA LEU A 56 -3.01 5.97 4.39
C LEU A 56 -3.24 7.22 3.53
N LYS A 57 -3.03 7.11 2.22
CA LYS A 57 -3.31 8.21 1.27
C LYS A 57 -4.77 8.61 1.27
N ALA A 58 -5.70 7.65 1.33
CA ALA A 58 -7.13 7.89 1.43
C ALA A 58 -7.46 8.72 2.68
N ALA A 59 -6.97 8.30 3.84
CA ALA A 59 -7.25 8.98 5.11
C ALA A 59 -6.63 10.39 5.18
N ILE A 60 -5.37 10.55 4.78
CA ILE A 60 -4.67 11.86 4.76
C ILE A 60 -5.40 12.84 3.84
N PHE A 61 -5.75 12.40 2.62
CA PHE A 61 -6.44 13.27 1.67
C PHE A 61 -7.89 13.56 2.06
N ALA A 62 -8.57 12.63 2.74
CA ALA A 62 -9.90 12.89 3.26
C ALA A 62 -9.89 13.96 4.37
N LYS A 63 -8.83 14.02 5.18
CA LYS A 63 -8.64 15.05 6.20
C LYS A 63 -8.38 16.43 5.58
N SER A 64 -7.61 16.49 4.50
CA SER A 64 -7.29 17.73 3.78
C SER A 64 -7.39 17.53 2.26
N PRO A 65 -8.57 17.74 1.65
CA PRO A 65 -8.81 17.46 0.23
C PRO A 65 -8.30 18.59 -0.69
N LEU A 66 -7.11 19.11 -0.40
CA LEU A 66 -6.50 20.23 -1.15
C LEU A 66 -5.57 19.72 -2.26
N PRO A 67 -5.42 20.46 -3.39
CA PRO A 67 -4.46 20.10 -4.44
C PRO A 67 -3.02 19.96 -3.93
N ALA A 68 -2.62 20.78 -2.96
CA ALA A 68 -1.31 20.70 -2.32
C ALA A 68 -1.07 19.35 -1.63
N THR A 69 -2.09 18.81 -0.95
CA THR A 69 -2.04 17.48 -0.31
C THR A 69 -1.85 16.38 -1.36
N LYS A 70 -2.48 16.48 -2.55
CA LYS A 70 -2.22 15.52 -3.64
C LYS A 70 -0.76 15.54 -4.12
N VAL A 71 -0.17 16.73 -4.22
CA VAL A 71 1.24 16.89 -4.62
C VAL A 71 2.16 16.29 -3.54
N GLU A 72 1.88 16.58 -2.28
CA GLU A 72 2.59 16.00 -1.14
C GLU A 72 2.53 14.46 -1.16
N LEU A 73 1.33 13.87 -1.26
CA LEU A 73 1.14 12.42 -1.30
C LEU A 73 1.83 11.78 -2.52
N LYS A 74 1.90 12.48 -3.65
CA LYS A 74 2.67 12.05 -4.83
C LYS A 74 4.17 12.05 -4.53
N ASN A 75 4.67 13.05 -3.82
CA ASN A 75 6.09 13.15 -3.45
C ASN A 75 6.49 12.10 -2.40
N LEU A 76 5.58 11.77 -1.46
CA LEU A 76 5.78 10.67 -0.52
C LEU A 76 5.86 9.31 -1.24
N GLY A 77 5.16 9.16 -2.37
CA GLY A 77 5.27 8.00 -3.25
C GLY A 77 4.95 6.71 -2.51
N HIS A 78 5.91 5.78 -2.49
CA HIS A 78 5.80 4.44 -1.89
C HIS A 78 6.45 4.37 -0.49
N ASN A 79 6.71 5.51 0.16
CA ASN A 79 7.32 5.54 1.50
C ASN A 79 6.25 5.35 2.58
N LEU A 80 6.02 4.10 2.98
CA LEU A 80 5.00 3.73 3.98
C LEU A 80 5.26 4.38 5.34
N VAL A 81 6.52 4.47 5.75
CA VAL A 81 6.92 5.07 7.03
C VAL A 81 6.55 6.54 7.07
N ALA A 82 6.89 7.29 6.02
CA ALA A 82 6.55 8.71 5.96
C ALA A 82 5.03 8.94 5.80
N LEU A 83 4.32 8.04 5.11
CA LEU A 83 2.85 8.08 5.03
C LEU A 83 2.19 7.83 6.39
N LEU A 84 2.72 6.88 7.18
CA LEU A 84 2.27 6.62 8.55
C LEU A 84 2.50 7.83 9.44
N ASP A 85 3.71 8.39 9.47
CA ASP A 85 4.02 9.55 10.30
C ASP A 85 3.11 10.74 9.96
N ARG A 86 2.88 10.96 8.66
CA ARG A 86 1.99 12.02 8.18
C ARG A 86 0.53 11.77 8.60
N PHE A 87 0.07 10.52 8.51
CA PHE A 87 -1.25 10.11 8.99
C PHE A 87 -1.39 10.35 10.50
N GLU A 88 -0.44 9.89 11.31
CA GLU A 88 -0.50 10.04 12.77
C GLU A 88 -0.49 11.51 13.19
N GLN A 89 0.23 12.35 12.44
CA GLN A 89 0.19 13.81 12.62
C GLN A 89 -1.18 14.42 12.32
N ASP A 90 -1.85 13.99 11.25
CA ASP A 90 -3.19 14.50 10.86
C ASP A 90 -4.29 14.08 11.84
N TRP A 91 -4.15 12.90 12.43
CA TRP A 91 -5.18 12.25 13.22
C TRP A 91 -4.93 12.32 14.72
N GLY A 92 -3.71 12.66 15.16
CA GLY A 92 -3.36 12.79 16.57
C GLY A 92 -3.43 11.49 17.35
N LEU A 93 -3.34 10.35 16.66
CA LEU A 93 -3.41 9.00 17.23
C LEU A 93 -2.39 8.10 16.55
N ALA A 94 -1.86 7.13 17.29
CA ALA A 94 -1.03 6.09 16.72
C ALA A 94 -1.90 5.18 15.86
N ALA A 95 -1.51 5.01 14.60
CA ALA A 95 -2.25 4.16 13.66
C ALA A 95 -2.08 2.68 13.98
N LEU A 96 -0.92 2.35 14.54
CA LEU A 96 -0.39 1.00 14.72
C LEU A 96 0.29 0.87 16.08
N GLY A 97 0.29 -0.34 16.62
CA GLY A 97 1.17 -0.71 17.73
C GLY A 97 2.66 -0.72 17.33
N ALA A 98 3.55 -0.79 18.33
CA ALA A 98 5.00 -0.80 18.08
C ALA A 98 5.46 -2.00 17.22
N GLU A 99 4.82 -3.16 17.40
CA GLU A 99 5.11 -4.37 16.63
C GLU A 99 4.65 -4.23 15.16
N GLU A 100 3.41 -3.79 14.94
CA GLU A 100 2.87 -3.48 13.61
C GLU A 100 3.74 -2.46 12.85
N ARG A 101 4.20 -1.42 13.54
CA ARG A 101 5.12 -0.42 12.98
C ARG A 101 6.44 -1.05 12.53
N ALA A 102 7.01 -1.96 13.32
CA ALA A 102 8.25 -2.65 12.97
C ALA A 102 8.10 -3.50 11.69
N HIS A 103 6.95 -4.13 11.46
CA HIS A 103 6.68 -4.86 10.22
C HIS A 103 6.66 -3.91 9.00
N VAL A 104 6.07 -2.72 9.15
CA VAL A 104 6.07 -1.71 8.09
C VAL A 104 7.49 -1.22 7.81
N ASP A 105 8.28 -0.92 8.84
CA ASP A 105 9.66 -0.46 8.68
C ASP A 105 10.50 -1.48 7.89
N ARG A 106 10.34 -2.79 8.17
CA ARG A 106 11.05 -3.88 7.48
C ARG A 106 10.73 -3.99 5.99
N VAL A 107 9.47 -3.79 5.60
CA VAL A 107 9.08 -3.87 4.17
C VAL A 107 9.33 -2.55 3.43
N ASN A 108 9.39 -1.42 4.15
CA ASN A 108 9.40 -0.08 3.55
C ASN A 108 10.54 0.12 2.55
N ASP A 109 11.76 -0.33 2.86
CA ASP A 109 12.89 -0.10 1.95
C ASP A 109 12.72 -0.83 0.62
N TYR A 110 12.15 -2.03 0.63
CA TYR A 110 11.84 -2.80 -0.57
C TYR A 110 10.69 -2.17 -1.35
N PHE A 111 9.61 -1.79 -0.67
CA PHE A 111 8.43 -1.24 -1.31
C PHE A 111 8.68 0.17 -1.87
N ARG A 112 9.33 1.04 -1.10
CA ARG A 112 9.67 2.42 -1.51
C ARG A 112 10.49 2.47 -2.78
N ARG A 113 11.41 1.50 -2.96
CA ARG A 113 12.27 1.37 -4.14
C ARG A 113 11.64 0.56 -5.27
N LYS A 114 10.36 0.16 -5.13
CA LYS A 114 9.65 -0.72 -6.07
C LYS A 114 10.32 -2.08 -6.27
N GLY A 115 11.09 -2.53 -5.27
CA GLY A 115 11.74 -3.85 -5.28
C GLY A 115 10.75 -5.00 -5.38
N LEU A 116 9.56 -4.84 -4.76
CA LEU A 116 8.47 -5.81 -4.85
C LEU A 116 7.75 -5.82 -6.21
N GLU A 117 7.82 -4.72 -6.98
CA GLU A 117 7.22 -4.63 -8.33
C GLU A 117 8.17 -5.15 -9.41
N TYR A 118 9.45 -4.77 -9.31
CA TYR A 118 10.43 -5.00 -10.37
C TYR A 118 11.45 -6.10 -10.05
N PHE A 119 11.32 -6.77 -8.90
CA PHE A 119 12.26 -7.80 -8.45
C PHE A 119 13.71 -7.31 -8.55
N THR A 120 13.99 -6.17 -7.93
CA THR A 120 15.33 -5.55 -7.93
C THR A 120 16.39 -6.51 -7.37
N GLY A 121 17.67 -6.24 -7.61
CA GLY A 121 18.77 -7.08 -7.10
C GLY A 121 18.70 -7.32 -5.59
N GLU A 122 18.34 -6.29 -4.81
CA GLU A 122 18.12 -6.36 -3.36
C GLU A 122 16.98 -7.32 -3.00
N MET A 123 15.91 -7.32 -3.80
CA MET A 123 14.79 -8.24 -3.63
C MET A 123 15.18 -9.67 -3.96
N LEU A 124 15.94 -9.89 -5.04
CA LEU A 124 16.46 -11.22 -5.39
C LEU A 124 17.39 -11.76 -4.30
N GLU A 125 18.24 -10.91 -3.72
CA GLU A 125 19.09 -11.29 -2.59
C GLU A 125 18.26 -11.72 -1.37
N ALA A 126 17.20 -10.98 -1.04
CA ALA A 126 16.30 -11.34 0.04
C ALA A 126 15.63 -12.71 -0.20
N ILE A 127 15.21 -12.98 -1.44
CA ILE A 127 14.64 -14.28 -1.84
C ILE A 127 15.66 -15.40 -1.68
N MET A 128 16.91 -15.19 -2.13
CA MET A 128 18.00 -16.17 -2.00
C MET A 128 18.36 -16.45 -0.53
N LYS A 129 18.17 -15.48 0.37
CA LYS A 129 18.31 -15.65 1.82
C LYS A 129 17.08 -16.27 2.49
N GLY A 130 16.07 -16.66 1.72
CA GLY A 130 14.83 -17.24 2.24
C GLY A 130 13.94 -16.22 2.94
N TRP A 131 13.88 -14.99 2.44
CA TRP A 131 12.97 -13.93 2.89
C TRP A 131 13.15 -13.43 4.33
N ARG A 132 14.26 -13.77 4.99
CA ARG A 132 14.49 -13.49 6.42
C ARG A 132 14.40 -12.01 6.78
N ASP A 133 14.82 -11.13 5.87
CA ASP A 133 14.87 -9.69 6.10
C ASP A 133 13.49 -9.04 5.91
N LEU A 134 12.54 -9.72 5.26
CA LEU A 134 11.17 -9.25 5.02
C LEU A 134 10.20 -9.78 6.10
N PRO A 135 9.15 -9.01 6.45
CA PRO A 135 8.12 -9.50 7.35
C PRO A 135 7.40 -10.71 6.75
N ASP A 136 6.69 -11.44 7.59
CA ASP A 136 5.75 -12.43 7.11
C ASP A 136 4.53 -11.74 6.46
N PRO A 137 4.00 -12.24 5.32
CA PRO A 137 2.75 -11.73 4.77
C PRO A 137 1.60 -11.62 5.77
N GLN A 138 1.48 -12.54 6.74
CA GLN A 138 0.42 -12.45 7.76
C GLN A 138 0.63 -11.28 8.72
N GLU A 139 1.87 -10.87 8.98
CA GLU A 139 2.17 -9.68 9.78
C GLU A 139 1.68 -8.41 9.06
N LEU A 140 1.96 -8.28 7.75
CA LEU A 140 1.46 -7.15 6.95
C LEU A 140 -0.06 -7.21 6.70
N GLN A 141 -0.65 -8.41 6.67
CA GLN A 141 -2.10 -8.57 6.62
C GLN A 141 -2.76 -7.89 7.83
N GLY A 142 -2.22 -8.11 9.03
CA GLY A 142 -2.70 -7.47 10.26
C GLY A 142 -2.69 -5.94 10.15
N VAL A 143 -1.55 -5.38 9.72
CA VAL A 143 -1.41 -3.93 9.49
C VAL A 143 -2.42 -3.42 8.45
N ALA A 144 -2.54 -4.09 7.30
CA ALA A 144 -3.47 -3.69 6.25
C ALA A 144 -4.94 -3.80 6.70
N ALA A 145 -5.26 -4.77 7.56
CA ALA A 145 -6.58 -4.90 8.18
C ALA A 145 -6.84 -3.75 9.17
N SER A 146 -5.88 -3.36 10.00
CA SER A 146 -5.99 -2.21 10.92
C SER A 146 -6.27 -0.91 10.16
N ILE A 147 -5.58 -0.67 9.04
CA ILE A 147 -5.83 0.49 8.17
C ILE A 147 -7.22 0.41 7.52
N ASN A 148 -7.64 -0.73 6.99
CA ASN A 148 -8.99 -0.90 6.44
C ASN A 148 -10.08 -0.67 7.50
N ALA A 149 -9.89 -1.18 8.71
CA ALA A 149 -10.81 -0.98 9.82
C ALA A 149 -10.94 0.51 10.18
N PHE A 150 -9.82 1.25 10.19
CA PHE A 150 -9.84 2.70 10.38
C PHE A 150 -10.67 3.41 9.30
N LEU A 151 -10.49 3.05 8.03
CA LEU A 151 -11.27 3.64 6.92
C LEU A 151 -12.76 3.32 7.03
N ALA A 152 -13.11 2.11 7.47
CA ALA A 152 -14.49 1.71 7.70
C ALA A 152 -15.12 2.50 8.85
N SER A 153 -14.42 2.66 9.97
CA SER A 153 -14.99 3.30 11.17
C SER A 153 -15.15 4.83 11.06
N HIS A 154 -14.49 5.47 10.09
CA HIS A 154 -14.55 6.92 9.89
C HIS A 154 -15.41 7.32 8.69
N ASP A 155 -16.31 6.42 8.25
CA ASP A 155 -17.23 6.62 7.12
C ASP A 155 -16.54 7.16 5.87
N TYR A 156 -15.27 6.77 5.65
CA TYR A 156 -14.62 6.93 4.35
C TYR A 156 -15.12 5.88 3.33
N PHE A 157 -16.18 5.16 3.72
CA PHE A 157 -17.09 4.25 3.02
C PHE A 157 -16.54 2.84 2.71
N ILE A 158 -16.61 1.98 3.72
CA ILE A 158 -16.74 0.53 3.57
C ILE A 158 -18.10 0.14 4.18
N ASP A 159 -19.20 0.40 3.45
CA ASP A 159 -20.45 -0.28 3.80
C ASP A 159 -20.34 -1.76 3.44
N ALA A 160 -20.81 -2.60 4.37
CA ALA A 160 -20.64 -4.05 4.50
C ALA A 160 -21.17 -4.89 3.32
#